data_AF-A0A933LG91-F1
#
_entry.id   AF-A0A933LG91-F1
#
_cell.length_a   1.000
_cell.length_b   1.000
_cell.length_c   1.000
_cell.angle_alpha   90.00
_cell.angle_beta   90.00
_cell.angle_gamma   90.00
#
_symmetry.space_group_name_H-M   'P 1'
#
loop_
_entity.id
_entity.type
_entity.pdbx_description
1 polymer ?
#
loop_
_entity_poly.entity_id
_entity_poly.type
_entity_poly.pdbx_seq_one_letter_code
_entity_poly.pdbx_strand_id
1 'polypeptide(L)'
;VKDLFLDSVTVSETDMVLLAAKGNPKGVHTVQDLTKPDLRVGLADPQKSALGALCDRMLDRMGIKDAVLKNVKTFTATADFLVTDMRAGALDAAIVYRANTSKVGDSLEVFSIDNPAAKAVQPFATGKESKHKQLASRLLAAITSASAGRQFESAGFRFLAGSTEP
;
A
#
# COMPACT_ATOMS: atom_id res chain seq x y z
N VAL A 1 -7.87 6.27 -18.74
CA VAL A 1 -8.74 6.83 -17.68
C VAL A 1 -8.62 8.34 -17.53
N LYS A 2 -7.49 9.00 -17.82
CA LYS A 2 -7.40 10.49 -17.77
C LYS A 2 -8.46 11.19 -18.63
N ASP A 3 -8.87 10.57 -19.71
CA ASP A 3 -9.94 10.98 -20.61
C ASP A 3 -11.31 11.10 -19.93
N LEU A 4 -11.54 10.41 -18.81
CA LEU A 4 -12.83 10.37 -18.09
C LEU A 4 -12.95 11.40 -16.94
N PHE A 5 -11.84 12.01 -16.53
CA PHE A 5 -11.78 12.89 -15.34
C PHE A 5 -11.26 14.28 -15.70
N LEU A 6 -11.65 15.27 -14.91
CA LEU A 6 -10.96 16.57 -14.85
C LEU A 6 -9.56 16.39 -14.25
N ASP A 7 -8.79 17.47 -14.21
CA ASP A 7 -7.45 17.46 -13.62
C ASP A 7 -7.47 16.92 -12.19
N SER A 8 -6.49 16.07 -11.90
CA SER A 8 -6.36 15.43 -10.59
C SER A 8 -5.48 16.25 -9.67
N VAL A 9 -5.81 16.24 -8.39
CA VAL A 9 -4.92 16.72 -7.32
C VAL A 9 -4.39 15.53 -6.56
N THR A 10 -3.06 15.46 -6.38
CA THR A 10 -2.44 14.47 -5.51
C THR A 10 -2.73 14.83 -4.05
N VAL A 11 -3.48 13.98 -3.35
CA VAL A 11 -3.91 14.26 -1.97
C VAL A 11 -2.94 13.71 -0.95
N SER A 12 -2.52 12.47 -1.14
CA SER A 12 -1.67 11.77 -0.19
C SER A 12 -0.81 10.73 -0.90
N GLU A 13 0.13 10.18 -0.14
CA GLU A 13 0.77 8.90 -0.47
C GLU A 13 0.90 8.01 0.76
N THR A 14 1.18 6.74 0.54
CA THR A 14 1.58 5.79 1.59
C THR A 14 2.61 4.83 1.04
N ASP A 15 3.51 4.36 1.92
CA ASP A 15 4.53 3.39 1.55
C ASP A 15 3.95 1.96 1.60
N MET A 16 4.41 1.11 0.69
CA MET A 16 4.38 -0.33 0.88
C MET A 16 5.44 -0.70 1.92
N VAL A 17 5.07 -1.60 2.83
CA VAL A 17 5.92 -2.12 3.89
C VAL A 17 5.84 -3.64 3.90
N LEU A 18 6.89 -4.25 4.45
CA LEU A 18 7.00 -5.68 4.63
C LEU A 18 6.60 -6.04 6.06
N LEU A 19 5.65 -6.95 6.21
CA LEU A 19 5.31 -7.57 7.49
C LEU A 19 6.06 -8.89 7.64
N ALA A 20 6.51 -9.17 8.87
CA ALA A 20 6.97 -10.48 9.30
C ALA A 20 6.33 -10.85 10.65
N ALA A 21 6.35 -12.14 10.99
CA ALA A 21 5.94 -12.60 12.31
C ALA A 21 6.76 -11.93 13.44
N LYS A 22 6.16 -11.79 14.65
CA LYS A 22 6.85 -11.21 15.80
C LYS A 22 8.19 -11.90 16.09
N GLY A 23 9.23 -11.11 16.36
CA GLY A 23 10.58 -11.63 16.58
C GLY A 23 11.29 -12.15 15.32
N ASN A 24 10.61 -12.15 14.16
CA ASN A 24 11.14 -12.48 12.85
C ASN A 24 11.94 -13.80 12.78
N PRO A 25 11.35 -14.96 13.16
CA PRO A 25 12.06 -16.25 13.21
C PRO A 25 12.57 -16.73 11.84
N LYS A 26 12.02 -16.20 10.74
CA LYS A 26 12.42 -16.51 9.36
C LYS A 26 13.45 -15.53 8.79
N GLY A 27 13.86 -14.51 9.57
CA GLY A 27 14.87 -13.53 9.16
C GLY A 27 14.50 -12.76 7.89
N VAL A 28 13.25 -12.33 7.76
CA VAL A 28 12.74 -11.55 6.63
C VAL A 28 12.87 -10.06 6.95
N HIS A 29 13.75 -9.35 6.27
CA HIS A 29 14.00 -7.92 6.52
C HIS A 29 13.80 -7.06 5.26
N THR A 30 13.94 -7.66 4.09
CA THR A 30 13.90 -7.01 2.79
C THR A 30 12.97 -7.75 1.84
N VAL A 31 12.56 -7.09 0.77
CA VAL A 31 11.77 -7.74 -0.30
C VAL A 31 12.55 -8.89 -0.94
N GLN A 32 13.88 -8.80 -1.00
CA GLN A 32 14.73 -9.87 -1.51
C GLN A 32 14.61 -11.15 -0.68
N ASP A 33 14.42 -11.03 0.64
CA ASP A 33 14.27 -12.19 1.52
C ASP A 33 13.03 -13.03 1.20
N LEU A 34 12.03 -12.46 0.51
CA LEU A 34 10.84 -13.20 0.07
C LEU A 34 11.16 -14.30 -0.95
N THR A 35 12.36 -14.32 -1.52
CA THR A 35 12.82 -15.41 -2.41
C THR A 35 13.38 -16.61 -1.64
N LYS A 36 13.58 -16.51 -0.32
CA LYS A 36 14.09 -17.63 0.49
C LYS A 36 13.11 -18.81 0.39
N PRO A 37 13.59 -20.05 0.22
CA PRO A 37 12.71 -21.21 0.19
C PRO A 37 11.96 -21.37 1.52
N ASP A 38 10.86 -22.12 1.48
CA ASP A 38 10.04 -22.48 2.64
C ASP A 38 9.42 -21.30 3.41
N LEU A 39 9.31 -20.13 2.76
CA LEU A 39 8.49 -19.02 3.21
C LEU A 39 7.04 -19.18 2.75
N ARG A 40 6.09 -18.86 3.62
CA ARG A 40 4.68 -18.68 3.27
C ARG A 40 4.41 -17.21 3.06
N VAL A 41 4.46 -16.76 1.82
CA VAL A 41 4.27 -15.35 1.46
C VAL A 41 2.82 -15.09 1.09
N GLY A 42 2.25 -13.98 1.57
CA GLY A 42 0.96 -13.48 1.10
C GLY A 42 1.12 -12.16 0.35
N LEU A 43 0.50 -12.06 -0.82
CA LEU A 43 0.48 -10.83 -1.62
C LEU A 43 -0.96 -10.44 -1.94
N ALA A 44 -1.19 -9.16 -2.24
CA ALA A 44 -2.47 -8.74 -2.79
C ALA A 44 -2.57 -9.12 -4.28
N ASP A 45 -3.76 -9.47 -4.73
CA ASP A 45 -4.04 -9.85 -6.12
C ASP A 45 -3.79 -8.66 -7.08
N PRO A 46 -2.92 -8.80 -8.09
CA PRO A 46 -2.58 -7.71 -9.01
C PRO A 46 -3.73 -7.17 -9.85
N GLN A 47 -4.77 -7.97 -10.08
CA GLN A 47 -5.93 -7.56 -10.88
C GLN A 47 -7.05 -6.95 -10.04
N LYS A 48 -7.09 -7.26 -8.74
CA LYS A 48 -8.17 -6.83 -7.83
C LYS A 48 -7.75 -5.71 -6.88
N SER A 49 -6.45 -5.44 -6.75
CA SER A 49 -5.90 -4.51 -5.77
C SER A 49 -4.85 -3.59 -6.35
N ALA A 50 -4.94 -2.29 -6.04
CA ALA A 50 -3.89 -1.33 -6.37
C ALA A 50 -2.55 -1.69 -5.70
N LEU A 51 -2.59 -2.21 -4.48
CA LEU A 51 -1.42 -2.74 -3.76
C LEU A 51 -0.81 -3.90 -4.55
N GLY A 52 -1.64 -4.84 -5.00
CA GLY A 52 -1.20 -5.99 -5.79
C GLY A 52 -0.52 -5.54 -7.08
N ALA A 53 -1.14 -4.63 -7.83
CA ALA A 53 -0.57 -4.11 -9.08
C ALA A 53 0.74 -3.33 -8.88
N LEU A 54 0.90 -2.62 -7.76
CA LEU A 54 2.15 -1.93 -7.42
C LEU A 54 3.23 -2.91 -6.99
N CYS A 55 2.90 -3.86 -6.13
CA CYS A 55 3.80 -4.91 -5.67
C CYS A 55 4.30 -5.75 -6.85
N ASP A 56 3.40 -6.19 -7.73
CA ASP A 56 3.73 -6.97 -8.93
C ASP A 56 4.76 -6.26 -9.81
N ARG A 57 4.51 -4.98 -10.13
CA ARG A 57 5.44 -4.14 -10.89
C ARG A 57 6.76 -3.85 -10.18
N MET A 58 6.77 -3.82 -8.85
CA MET A 58 7.99 -3.65 -8.07
C MET A 58 8.84 -4.93 -8.15
N LEU A 59 8.23 -6.09 -7.92
CA LEU A 59 8.90 -7.40 -8.00
C LEU A 59 9.43 -7.69 -9.40
N ASP A 60 8.67 -7.33 -10.44
CA ASP A 60 9.11 -7.43 -11.84
C ASP A 60 10.34 -6.57 -12.11
N ARG A 61 10.32 -5.30 -11.70
CA ARG A 61 11.47 -4.39 -11.88
C ARG A 61 12.70 -4.82 -11.10
N MET A 62 12.52 -5.52 -9.99
CA MET A 62 13.61 -6.11 -9.21
C MET A 62 14.12 -7.43 -9.81
N GLY A 63 13.42 -8.02 -10.80
CA GLY A 63 13.80 -9.29 -11.42
C GLY A 63 13.61 -10.51 -10.52
N ILE A 64 12.81 -10.39 -9.45
CA ILE A 64 12.63 -11.46 -8.44
C ILE A 64 11.22 -12.03 -8.39
N LYS A 65 10.29 -11.53 -9.21
CA LYS A 65 8.88 -11.94 -9.18
C LYS A 65 8.72 -13.45 -9.22
N ASP A 66 9.29 -14.14 -10.20
CA ASP A 66 9.14 -15.59 -10.33
C ASP A 66 9.68 -16.36 -9.11
N ALA A 67 10.75 -15.85 -8.50
CA ALA A 67 11.32 -16.46 -7.29
C ALA A 67 10.40 -16.24 -6.08
N VAL A 68 9.82 -15.05 -5.92
CA VAL A 68 8.84 -14.77 -4.85
C VAL A 68 7.56 -15.56 -5.05
N LEU A 69 7.05 -15.66 -6.28
CA LEU A 69 5.80 -16.35 -6.61
C LEU A 69 5.81 -17.83 -6.21
N LYS A 70 6.98 -18.49 -6.23
CA LYS A 70 7.13 -19.88 -5.73
C LYS A 70 6.78 -20.03 -4.25
N ASN A 71 6.93 -18.96 -3.48
CA ASN A 71 6.65 -18.94 -2.04
C ASN A 71 5.25 -18.40 -1.70
N VAL A 72 4.52 -17.86 -2.69
CA VAL A 72 3.19 -17.29 -2.44
C VAL A 72 2.18 -18.40 -2.14
N LYS A 73 1.50 -18.28 -1.01
CA LYS A 73 0.44 -19.21 -0.58
C LYS A 73 -0.96 -18.68 -0.81
N THR A 74 -1.11 -17.36 -0.85
CA THR A 74 -2.41 -16.71 -1.03
C THR A 74 -2.28 -15.38 -1.76
N PHE A 75 -3.30 -15.09 -2.57
CA PHE A 75 -3.57 -13.78 -3.11
C PHE A 75 -4.89 -13.27 -2.55
N THR A 76 -4.88 -12.09 -1.93
CA THR A 76 -6.09 -11.50 -1.35
C THR A 76 -6.52 -10.25 -2.12
N ALA A 77 -7.82 -9.92 -2.06
CA ALA A 77 -8.33 -8.70 -2.68
C ALA A 77 -7.92 -7.43 -1.90
N THR A 78 -7.65 -7.54 -0.61
CA THR A 78 -7.31 -6.41 0.28
C THR A 78 -6.13 -6.73 1.19
N ALA A 79 -5.41 -5.68 1.59
CA ALA A 79 -4.28 -5.79 2.52
C ALA A 79 -4.72 -6.25 3.92
N ASP A 80 -5.94 -5.92 4.34
CA ASP A 80 -6.45 -6.28 5.67
C ASP A 80 -6.61 -7.79 5.87
N PHE A 81 -6.90 -8.54 4.79
CA PHE A 81 -6.88 -10.00 4.84
C PHE A 81 -5.46 -10.55 5.03
N LEU A 82 -4.44 -9.95 4.40
CA LEU A 82 -3.04 -10.34 4.64
C LEU A 82 -2.63 -10.08 6.09
N VAL A 83 -3.02 -8.93 6.66
CA VAL A 83 -2.75 -8.63 8.07
C VAL A 83 -3.41 -9.65 9.00
N THR A 84 -4.64 -10.05 8.69
CA THR A 84 -5.36 -11.10 9.43
C THR A 84 -4.63 -12.45 9.36
N ASP A 85 -4.23 -12.88 8.17
CA ASP A 85 -3.52 -14.15 7.96
C ASP A 85 -2.14 -14.17 8.61
N MET A 86 -1.42 -13.04 8.59
CA MET A 86 -0.15 -12.85 9.30
C MET A 86 -0.33 -13.01 10.81
N ARG A 87 -1.36 -12.37 11.40
CA ARG A 87 -1.67 -12.50 12.83
C ARG A 87 -2.09 -13.91 13.24
N ALA A 88 -2.78 -14.63 12.35
CA ALA A 88 -3.16 -16.02 12.55
C ALA A 88 -1.97 -17.00 12.42
N GLY A 89 -0.80 -16.53 11.98
CA GLY A 89 0.38 -17.38 11.73
C GLY A 89 0.27 -18.24 10.47
N ALA A 90 -0.69 -17.95 9.59
CA ALA A 90 -0.86 -18.64 8.31
C ALA A 90 0.24 -18.27 7.31
N LEU A 91 0.80 -17.07 7.46
CA LEU A 91 1.86 -16.50 6.63
C LEU A 91 3.09 -16.17 7.46
N ASP A 92 4.26 -16.24 6.82
CA ASP A 92 5.54 -15.82 7.40
C ASP A 92 5.89 -14.36 7.05
N ALA A 93 5.44 -13.90 5.87
CA ALA A 93 5.65 -12.54 5.39
C ALA A 93 4.54 -12.06 4.45
N ALA A 94 4.31 -10.75 4.41
CA ALA A 94 3.38 -10.12 3.48
C ALA A 94 3.80 -8.69 3.14
N ILE A 95 3.41 -8.19 1.96
CA ILE A 95 3.55 -6.77 1.60
C ILE A 95 2.20 -6.09 1.73
N VAL A 96 2.14 -5.00 2.50
CA VAL A 96 0.93 -4.19 2.76
C VAL A 96 1.24 -2.71 2.69
N TYR A 97 0.26 -1.81 2.84
CA TYR A 97 0.55 -0.39 3.07
C TYR A 97 0.85 -0.11 4.53
N ARG A 98 1.70 0.89 4.79
CA ARG A 98 1.99 1.40 6.14
C ARG A 98 0.70 1.79 6.89
N ALA A 99 -0.30 2.32 6.19
CA ALA A 99 -1.60 2.63 6.78
C ALA A 99 -2.32 1.40 7.39
N ASN A 100 -2.07 0.19 6.88
CA ASN A 100 -2.65 -1.05 7.43
C ASN A 100 -1.93 -1.53 8.71
N THR A 101 -0.79 -0.94 9.08
CA THR A 101 0.05 -1.46 10.19
C THR A 101 -0.17 -0.74 11.52
N SER A 102 -1.12 0.20 11.60
CA SER A 102 -1.35 1.04 12.79
C SER A 102 -1.58 0.25 14.09
N LYS A 103 -2.10 -0.98 14.01
CA LYS A 103 -2.44 -1.82 15.17
C LYS A 103 -1.69 -3.15 15.22
N VAL A 104 -0.61 -3.32 14.45
CA VAL A 104 0.04 -4.65 14.31
C VAL A 104 1.26 -4.87 15.21
N GLY A 105 1.85 -3.81 15.78
CA GLY A 105 3.17 -3.84 16.43
C GLY A 105 3.34 -4.82 17.60
N ASP A 106 2.25 -5.14 18.29
CA ASP A 106 2.25 -6.13 19.38
C ASP A 106 2.43 -7.57 18.86
N SER A 107 2.03 -7.81 17.60
CA SER A 107 1.88 -9.15 17.01
C SER A 107 2.79 -9.42 15.81
N LEU A 108 3.29 -8.37 15.15
CA LEU A 108 4.05 -8.44 13.90
C LEU A 108 5.21 -7.44 13.92
N GLU A 109 6.24 -7.74 13.14
CA GLU A 109 7.31 -6.80 12.81
C GLU A 109 7.00 -6.10 11.48
N VAL A 110 7.34 -4.81 11.39
CA VAL A 110 7.13 -3.99 10.19
C VAL A 110 8.47 -3.47 9.70
N PHE A 111 8.83 -3.81 8.46
CA PHE A 111 10.05 -3.37 7.80
C PHE A 111 9.72 -2.41 6.66
N SER A 112 10.42 -1.28 6.61
CA SER A 112 10.34 -0.34 5.49
C SER A 112 10.97 -0.96 4.24
N ILE A 113 10.37 -0.70 3.08
CA ILE A 113 10.91 -1.10 1.80
C ILE A 113 11.58 0.12 1.18
N ASP A 114 12.92 0.14 1.13
CA ASP A 114 13.68 1.21 0.49
C ASP A 114 13.71 1.03 -1.03
N ASN A 115 12.58 1.34 -1.68
CA ASN A 115 12.46 1.31 -3.12
C ASN A 115 11.47 2.42 -3.56
N PRO A 116 11.82 3.29 -4.52
CA PRO A 116 10.90 4.30 -5.04
C PRO A 116 9.59 3.71 -5.61
N ALA A 117 9.62 2.47 -6.10
CA ALA A 117 8.43 1.74 -6.55
C ALA A 117 7.51 1.30 -5.40
N ALA A 118 7.98 1.37 -4.15
CA ALA A 118 7.23 1.03 -2.95
C ALA A 118 6.29 2.14 -2.48
N LYS A 119 5.89 3.06 -3.36
CA LYS A 119 5.00 4.17 -3.01
C LYS A 119 3.68 4.09 -3.75
N ALA A 120 2.59 4.28 -3.03
CA ALA A 120 1.26 4.46 -3.59
C ALA A 120 0.82 5.90 -3.41
N VAL A 121 0.57 6.59 -4.53
CA VAL A 121 0.02 7.95 -4.56
C VAL A 121 -1.49 7.87 -4.73
N GLN A 122 -2.23 8.66 -3.94
CA GLN A 122 -3.69 8.76 -4.01
C GLN A 122 -4.11 10.10 -4.63
N PRO A 123 -4.38 10.13 -5.95
CA PRO A 123 -4.98 11.29 -6.59
C PRO A 123 -6.49 11.36 -6.35
N PHE A 124 -7.03 12.57 -6.32
CA PHE A 124 -8.46 12.85 -6.40
C PHE A 124 -8.77 13.59 -7.69
N ALA A 125 -9.79 13.15 -8.42
CA ALA A 125 -10.26 13.84 -9.62
C ALA A 125 -11.78 13.73 -9.75
N THR A 126 -12.41 14.77 -10.30
CA THR A 126 -13.85 14.77 -10.57
C THR A 126 -14.13 14.22 -11.96
N GLY A 127 -15.06 13.27 -12.10
CA GLY A 127 -15.46 12.75 -13.42
C GLY A 127 -16.07 13.84 -14.32
N LYS A 128 -15.72 13.83 -15.61
CA LYS A 128 -16.20 14.83 -16.59
C LYS A 128 -17.73 14.84 -16.70
N GLU A 129 -18.34 13.66 -16.64
CA GLU A 129 -19.79 13.47 -16.72
C GLU A 129 -20.51 13.60 -15.37
N SER A 130 -19.81 13.96 -14.29
CA SER A 130 -20.44 14.10 -12.98
C SER A 130 -21.51 15.19 -12.97
N LYS A 131 -22.70 14.87 -12.44
CA LYS A 131 -23.78 15.83 -12.18
C LYS A 131 -23.55 16.64 -10.89
N HIS A 132 -22.52 16.29 -10.11
CA HIS A 132 -22.27 16.84 -8.78
C HIS A 132 -20.88 17.50 -8.68
N LYS A 133 -20.41 18.16 -9.75
CA LYS A 133 -19.07 18.76 -9.81
C LYS A 133 -18.81 19.73 -8.65
N GLN A 134 -19.78 20.58 -8.31
CA GLN A 134 -19.64 21.54 -7.20
C GLN A 134 -19.53 20.84 -5.84
N LEU A 135 -20.21 19.71 -5.62
CA LEU A 135 -20.05 18.92 -4.41
C LEU A 135 -18.67 18.27 -4.35
N ALA A 136 -18.20 17.71 -5.47
CA ALA A 136 -16.85 17.13 -5.56
C ALA A 136 -15.76 18.18 -5.31
N SER A 137 -15.92 19.41 -5.81
CA SER A 137 -15.00 20.52 -5.53
C SER A 137 -14.96 20.88 -4.04
N ARG A 138 -16.11 20.94 -3.37
CA ARG A 138 -16.14 21.18 -1.91
C ARG A 138 -15.55 20.02 -1.11
N LEU A 139 -15.78 18.78 -1.54
CA LEU A 139 -15.15 17.62 -0.94
C LEU A 139 -13.64 17.69 -1.07
N LEU A 140 -13.13 18.00 -2.28
CA LEU A 140 -11.70 18.20 -2.50
C LEU A 140 -11.16 19.26 -1.54
N ALA A 141 -11.77 20.46 -1.50
CA ALA A 141 -11.34 21.52 -0.59
C ALA A 141 -11.35 21.09 0.90
N ALA A 142 -12.31 20.26 1.31
CA ALA A 142 -12.37 19.73 2.67
C ALA A 142 -11.22 18.75 2.96
N ILE A 143 -10.99 17.78 2.07
CA ILE A 143 -9.94 16.75 2.25
C ILE A 143 -8.53 17.28 2.00
N THR A 144 -8.38 18.45 1.37
CA THR A 144 -7.09 19.14 1.19
C THR A 144 -6.86 20.26 2.20
N SER A 145 -7.73 20.42 3.20
CA SER A 145 -7.55 21.42 4.25
C SER A 145 -6.42 21.05 5.22
N ALA A 146 -5.82 22.04 5.90
CA ALA A 146 -4.80 21.79 6.92
C ALA A 146 -5.29 20.88 8.06
N SER A 147 -6.57 20.98 8.43
CA SER A 147 -7.18 20.07 9.42
C SER A 147 -7.28 18.62 8.94
N ALA A 148 -7.46 18.40 7.63
CA ALA A 148 -7.50 17.05 7.05
C ALA A 148 -6.13 16.39 7.05
N GLY A 149 -5.04 17.16 6.87
CA GLY A 149 -3.67 16.65 6.87
C GLY A 149 -3.35 15.79 8.10
N ARG A 150 -3.70 16.27 9.30
CA ARG A 150 -3.52 15.49 10.55
C ARG A 150 -4.28 14.17 10.56
N GLN A 151 -5.46 14.11 9.93
CA GLN A 151 -6.24 12.88 9.84
C GLN A 151 -5.57 11.87 8.91
N PHE A 152 -5.02 12.31 7.77
CA PHE A 152 -4.22 11.45 6.90
C PHE A 152 -2.98 10.91 7.61
N GLU A 153 -2.24 11.78 8.31
CA GLU A 153 -1.01 11.42 9.01
C GLU A 153 -1.25 10.41 10.15
N SER A 154 -2.27 10.67 10.97
CA SER A 154 -2.68 9.73 12.03
C SER A 154 -3.16 8.37 11.50
N ALA A 155 -3.64 8.32 10.25
CA ALA A 155 -4.00 7.09 9.56
C ALA A 155 -2.81 6.41 8.83
N GLY A 156 -1.61 6.98 8.88
CA GLY A 156 -0.40 6.40 8.26
C GLY A 156 -0.17 6.80 6.80
N PHE A 157 -0.76 7.90 6.35
CA PHE A 157 -0.49 8.51 5.05
C PHE A 157 0.40 9.74 5.19
N ARG A 158 1.20 10.04 4.16
CA ARG A 158 1.83 11.34 3.99
C ARG A 158 0.87 12.26 3.26
N PHE A 159 0.49 13.36 3.87
CA PHE A 159 -0.38 14.36 3.26
C PHE A 159 0.42 15.23 2.27
N LEU A 160 -0.11 15.41 1.06
CA LEU A 160 0.60 16.12 -0.04
C LEU A 160 -0.18 17.34 -0.55
N ALA A 161 -1.49 17.41 -0.35
CA ALA A 161 -2.32 18.50 -0.90
C ALA A 161 -2.21 19.86 -0.18
N GLY A 162 -1.21 20.04 0.68
CA GLY A 162 -0.78 21.34 1.21
C GLY A 162 0.66 21.72 0.85
N SER A 163 1.37 20.84 0.14
CA SER A 163 2.73 21.07 -0.32
C SER A 163 2.65 21.68 -1.72
N THR A 164 2.74 23.00 -1.82
CA THR A 164 3.25 23.60 -3.04
C THR A 164 4.65 23.00 -3.25
N GLU A 165 4.86 22.19 -4.28
CA GLU A 165 6.23 21.91 -4.71
C GLU A 165 6.92 23.25 -5.04
N PRO A 166 8.21 23.40 -4.72
CA PRO A 166 8.98 24.62 -4.98
C PRO A 166 9.07 24.96 -6.47
#